data_AF-A0A2E3NRJ7-F1
#
_entry.id   AF-A0A2E3NRJ7-F1
#
_cell.length_a   1.000
_cell.length_b   1.000
_cell.length_c   1.000
_cell.angle_alpha   90.00
_cell.angle_beta   90.00
_cell.angle_gamma   90.00
#
_symmetry.space_group_name_H-M   'P 1'
#
loop_
_entity.id
_entity.type
_entity.pdbx_description
1 polymer ?
#
loop_
_entity_poly.entity_id
_entity_poly.type
_entity_poly.pdbx_seq_one_letter_code
_entity_poly.pdbx_strand_id
1 'polypeptide(L)'
;MAKLIAAFATLCVIVLFTLSTGSAESADTNELRLVLALPTASGGAQQLALDAAPGESIQMTNLASEQSPAELPADAYRIHGTWTSKDTLELDVFVAETVSFRDNETTWAPERELRHHRLSVQRSHGNGIGELQPAPGGVPQALLMSAASGNAVANRQRTL
;
A
#
# COMPACT_ATOMS: atom_id res chain seq x y z
N MET A 1 49.87 31.22 -21.44
CA MET A 1 48.48 31.67 -21.18
C MET A 1 47.39 30.87 -21.91
N ALA A 2 47.70 30.06 -22.95
CA ALA A 2 46.70 29.27 -23.69
C ALA A 2 46.16 28.01 -22.95
N LYS A 3 46.91 27.45 -21.98
CA LYS A 3 46.53 26.20 -21.30
C LYS A 3 45.42 26.35 -20.25
N LEU A 4 45.20 27.56 -19.72
CA LEU A 4 44.15 27.83 -18.73
C LEU A 4 42.77 28.03 -19.39
N ILE A 5 42.74 28.61 -20.58
CA ILE A 5 41.49 28.87 -21.33
C ILE A 5 40.89 27.55 -21.86
N ALA A 6 41.72 26.61 -22.28
CA ALA A 6 41.27 25.29 -22.74
C ALA A 6 40.60 24.47 -21.62
N ALA A 7 41.10 24.58 -20.38
CA ALA A 7 40.54 23.87 -19.22
C ALA A 7 39.16 24.42 -18.78
N PHE A 8 38.93 25.72 -18.93
CA PHE A 8 37.62 26.33 -18.65
C PHE A 8 36.59 26.01 -19.74
N ALA A 9 37.01 25.92 -21.01
CA ALA A 9 36.11 25.57 -22.10
C ALA A 9 35.59 24.12 -22.00
N THR A 10 36.45 23.17 -21.60
CA THR A 10 36.01 21.79 -21.35
C THR A 10 35.11 21.67 -20.12
N LEU A 11 35.35 22.45 -19.07
CA LEU A 11 34.49 22.44 -17.87
C LEU A 11 33.07 22.93 -18.18
N CYS A 12 32.92 24.01 -18.98
CA CYS A 12 31.62 24.53 -19.39
C CYS A 12 30.84 23.56 -20.29
N VAL A 13 31.53 22.83 -21.18
CA VAL A 13 30.87 21.84 -22.06
C VAL A 13 30.37 20.63 -21.26
N ILE A 14 31.09 20.18 -20.23
CA ILE A 14 30.64 19.09 -19.36
C ILE A 14 29.44 19.52 -18.51
N VAL A 15 29.42 20.75 -17.98
CA VAL A 15 28.28 21.30 -17.23
C VAL A 15 27.05 21.48 -18.13
N LEU A 16 27.24 21.92 -19.38
CA LEU A 16 26.15 22.02 -20.35
C LEU A 16 25.64 20.64 -20.81
N PHE A 17 26.51 19.62 -20.88
CA PHE A 17 26.07 18.26 -21.19
C PHE A 17 25.32 17.60 -20.02
N THR A 18 25.76 17.79 -18.76
CA THR A 18 25.01 17.29 -17.59
C THR A 18 23.68 18.03 -17.38
N LEU A 19 23.59 19.31 -17.74
CA LEU A 19 22.30 20.04 -17.74
C LEU A 19 21.39 19.66 -18.91
N SER A 20 21.92 19.15 -20.03
CA SER A 20 21.15 18.78 -21.23
C SER A 20 20.60 17.35 -21.17
N THR A 21 21.27 16.42 -20.48
CA THR A 21 20.74 15.07 -20.24
C THR A 21 19.88 14.95 -19.00
N GLY A 22 19.85 15.97 -18.15
CA GLY A 22 18.79 16.16 -17.18
C GLY A 22 17.59 16.78 -17.89
N SER A 23 16.98 16.05 -18.82
CA SER A 23 15.54 16.23 -19.02
C SER A 23 14.97 16.17 -17.61
N ALA A 24 14.47 17.30 -17.13
CA ALA A 24 13.39 17.28 -16.17
C ALA A 24 12.25 16.55 -16.90
N GLU A 25 12.38 15.22 -16.98
CA GLU A 25 11.28 14.32 -17.16
C GLU A 25 10.38 14.72 -16.03
N SER A 26 9.33 15.43 -16.44
CA SER A 26 8.31 15.99 -15.61
C SER A 26 8.09 14.99 -14.49
N ALA A 27 8.40 15.39 -13.26
CA ALA A 27 8.01 14.70 -12.04
C ALA A 27 6.48 14.78 -11.97
N ASP A 28 5.84 14.12 -12.93
CA ASP A 28 4.42 14.10 -13.13
C ASP A 28 3.94 12.87 -12.36
N THR A 29 3.60 13.12 -11.10
CA THR A 29 2.32 12.70 -10.53
C THR A 29 1.92 11.21 -10.64
N ASN A 30 2.90 10.29 -10.61
CA ASN A 30 2.67 8.84 -10.45
C ASN A 30 2.78 8.34 -9.00
N GLU A 31 2.88 9.23 -8.02
CA GLU A 31 2.76 8.87 -6.61
C GLU A 31 1.30 8.52 -6.31
N LEU A 32 1.00 7.23 -6.25
CA LEU A 32 -0.30 6.72 -5.83
C LEU A 32 -0.23 6.30 -4.37
N ARG A 33 -1.39 6.33 -3.72
CA ARG A 33 -1.60 5.87 -2.37
C ARG A 33 -2.68 4.80 -2.41
N LEU A 34 -2.33 3.63 -1.91
CA LEU A 34 -3.26 2.54 -1.67
C LEU A 34 -3.74 2.62 -0.23
N VAL A 35 -5.05 2.63 -0.05
CA VAL A 35 -5.69 2.52 1.26
C VAL A 35 -6.51 1.24 1.29
N LEU A 36 -6.26 0.36 2.26
CA LEU A 36 -7.02 -0.87 2.45
C LEU A 36 -7.80 -0.83 3.77
N ALA A 37 -9.02 -1.34 3.75
CA ALA A 37 -9.78 -1.69 4.94
C ALA A 37 -9.90 -3.21 5.02
N LEU A 38 -9.37 -3.80 6.09
CA LEU A 38 -9.37 -5.24 6.32
C LEU A 38 -10.27 -5.58 7.52
N PRO A 39 -11.08 -6.64 7.45
CA PRO A 39 -11.75 -7.17 8.63
C PRO A 39 -10.73 -7.79 9.61
N THR A 40 -11.11 -7.87 10.88
CA THR A 40 -10.37 -8.66 11.89
C THR A 40 -11.22 -9.84 12.38
N ALA A 41 -10.57 -10.92 12.76
CA ALA A 41 -11.22 -12.12 13.30
C ALA A 41 -11.97 -11.87 14.63
N SER A 42 -11.72 -10.73 15.29
CA SER A 42 -12.45 -10.25 16.47
C SER A 42 -13.74 -9.50 16.15
N GLY A 43 -14.11 -9.39 14.86
CA GLY A 43 -15.29 -8.65 14.40
C GLY A 43 -15.06 -7.15 14.24
N GLY A 44 -13.80 -6.70 14.27
CA GLY A 44 -13.40 -5.32 14.02
C GLY A 44 -12.97 -5.09 12.57
N ALA A 45 -12.34 -3.93 12.35
CA ALA A 45 -11.68 -3.58 11.11
C ALA A 45 -10.36 -2.86 11.39
N GLN A 46 -9.39 -3.02 10.50
CA GLN A 46 -8.12 -2.33 10.50
C GLN A 46 -7.93 -1.61 9.15
N GLN A 47 -7.32 -0.43 9.18
CA GLN A 47 -7.04 0.33 7.98
C GLN A 47 -5.52 0.44 7.77
N LEU A 48 -5.10 0.17 6.55
CA LEU A 48 -3.71 0.27 6.10
C LEU A 48 -3.62 1.32 5.02
N ALA A 49 -2.57 2.14 5.04
CA ALA A 49 -2.30 3.10 4.00
C ALA A 49 -0.82 3.04 3.63
N LEU A 50 -0.54 2.86 2.34
CA LEU A 50 0.82 2.73 1.82
C LEU A 50 0.96 3.47 0.49
N ASP A 51 2.17 3.88 0.20
CA ASP A 51 2.53 4.43 -1.10
C ASP A 51 2.64 3.29 -2.11
N ALA A 52 2.17 3.55 -3.32
CA ALA A 52 2.08 2.57 -4.39
C ALA A 52 2.61 3.21 -5.68
N ALA A 53 3.59 2.58 -6.30
CA ALA A 53 4.15 3.02 -7.57
C ALA A 53 3.76 2.04 -8.68
N PRO A 54 3.19 2.50 -9.81
CA PRO A 54 2.89 1.64 -10.94
C PRO A 54 4.10 0.83 -11.40
N GLY A 55 3.94 -0.49 -11.52
CA GLY A 55 5.01 -1.41 -11.93
C GLY A 55 5.82 -2.01 -10.77
N GLU A 56 5.68 -1.49 -9.55
CA GLU A 56 6.32 -2.08 -8.36
C GLU A 56 5.37 -3.06 -7.66
N SER A 57 5.86 -4.25 -7.33
CA SER A 57 5.06 -5.22 -6.56
C SER A 57 4.84 -4.75 -5.13
N ILE A 58 3.63 -4.95 -4.61
CA ILE A 58 3.32 -4.68 -3.20
C ILE A 58 3.39 -5.99 -2.43
N GLN A 59 4.12 -5.99 -1.31
CA GLN A 59 4.15 -7.12 -0.39
C GLN A 59 4.09 -6.59 1.04
N MET A 60 3.12 -7.06 1.81
CA MET A 60 2.92 -6.61 3.18
C MET A 60 2.36 -7.74 4.04
N THR A 61 2.84 -7.84 5.27
CA THR A 61 2.41 -8.87 6.22
C THR A 61 2.69 -8.38 7.63
N ASN A 62 1.82 -8.70 8.59
CA ASN A 62 2.11 -8.55 10.02
C ASN A 62 2.40 -9.90 10.70
N LEU A 63 2.47 -10.98 9.91
CA LEU A 63 2.83 -12.31 10.39
C LEU A 63 4.34 -12.43 10.62
N ALA A 64 4.72 -13.04 11.72
CA ALA A 64 6.09 -13.45 11.99
C ALA A 64 6.46 -14.66 11.10
N SER A 65 7.72 -14.75 10.69
CA SER A 65 8.20 -15.84 9.81
C SER A 65 8.07 -17.24 10.43
N GLU A 66 8.08 -17.35 11.75
CA GLU A 66 8.02 -18.62 12.50
C GLU A 66 6.69 -18.84 13.24
N GLN A 67 5.64 -18.10 12.87
CA GLN A 67 4.35 -18.19 13.56
C GLN A 67 3.71 -19.56 13.34
N SER A 68 3.43 -20.27 14.44
CA SER A 68 2.67 -21.51 14.40
C SER A 68 1.26 -21.24 13.86
N PRO A 69 0.72 -22.07 12.95
CA PRO A 69 -0.65 -21.94 12.47
C PRO A 69 -1.71 -21.92 13.59
N ALA A 70 -1.39 -22.52 14.74
CA ALA A 70 -2.26 -22.57 15.91
C ALA A 70 -2.39 -21.22 16.67
N GLU A 71 -1.52 -20.25 16.39
CA GLU A 71 -1.44 -18.98 17.12
C GLU A 71 -1.56 -17.77 16.19
N LEU A 72 -2.53 -17.81 15.27
CA LEU A 72 -2.81 -16.66 14.40
C LEU A 72 -3.44 -15.50 15.21
N PRO A 73 -2.85 -14.29 15.16
CA PRO A 73 -3.45 -13.07 15.71
C PRO A 73 -4.81 -12.76 15.07
N ALA A 74 -5.68 -12.06 15.79
CA ALA A 74 -7.00 -11.70 15.26
C ALA A 74 -6.94 -10.68 14.11
N ASP A 75 -5.87 -9.89 14.04
CA ASP A 75 -5.60 -8.88 13.03
C ASP A 75 -4.57 -9.35 11.98
N ALA A 76 -4.26 -10.65 11.95
CA ALA A 76 -3.29 -11.19 11.01
C ALA A 76 -3.71 -10.97 9.54
N TYR A 77 -2.75 -10.55 8.72
CA TYR A 77 -2.92 -10.40 7.28
C TYR A 77 -1.64 -10.67 6.49
N ARG A 78 -1.82 -10.98 5.21
CA ARG A 78 -0.77 -11.00 4.19
C ARG A 78 -1.36 -10.44 2.90
N ILE A 79 -0.64 -9.55 2.23
CA ILE A 79 -1.09 -8.87 1.02
C ILE A 79 0.01 -9.00 -0.03
N HIS A 80 -0.39 -9.41 -1.23
CA HIS A 80 0.43 -9.37 -2.43
C HIS A 80 -0.28 -8.55 -3.49
N GLY A 81 0.43 -7.62 -4.12
CA GLY A 81 -0.12 -6.77 -5.17
C GLY A 81 0.72 -6.82 -6.43
N THR A 82 0.05 -6.97 -7.58
CA THR A 82 0.67 -6.94 -8.90
C THR A 82 -0.09 -5.99 -9.81
N TRP A 83 0.63 -5.11 -10.49
CA TRP A 83 0.05 -4.19 -11.46
C TRP A 83 -0.27 -4.93 -12.75
N THR A 84 -1.49 -4.76 -13.24
CA THR A 84 -1.92 -5.24 -14.57
C THR A 84 -1.91 -4.13 -15.61
N SER A 85 -1.98 -2.87 -15.16
CA SER A 85 -1.81 -1.68 -15.98
C SER A 85 -1.25 -0.53 -15.13
N LYS A 86 -1.07 0.66 -15.71
CA LYS A 86 -0.67 1.86 -14.95
C LYS A 86 -1.73 2.33 -13.94
N ASP A 87 -2.99 1.95 -14.15
CA ASP A 87 -4.13 2.41 -13.35
C ASP A 87 -4.89 1.27 -12.66
N THR A 88 -4.38 0.03 -12.77
CA THR A 88 -5.05 -1.16 -12.22
C THR A 88 -4.07 -2.03 -11.45
N LEU A 89 -4.41 -2.27 -10.19
CA LEU A 89 -3.66 -3.09 -9.25
C LEU A 89 -4.52 -4.28 -8.84
N GLU A 90 -4.00 -5.49 -9.08
CA GLU A 90 -4.58 -6.72 -8.54
C GLU A 90 -3.97 -7.01 -7.18
N LEU A 91 -4.80 -7.33 -6.20
CA LEU A 91 -4.39 -7.64 -4.83
C LEU A 91 -4.89 -9.03 -4.44
N ASP A 92 -3.99 -9.87 -3.97
CA ASP A 92 -4.28 -11.07 -3.19
C ASP A 92 -4.15 -10.72 -1.71
N VAL A 93 -5.28 -10.67 -1.03
CA VAL A 93 -5.41 -10.27 0.38
C VAL A 93 -5.81 -11.48 1.20
N PHE A 94 -4.97 -11.85 2.15
CA PHE A 94 -5.21 -12.90 3.13
C PHE A 94 -5.47 -12.24 4.47
N VAL A 95 -6.59 -12.56 5.13
CA VAL A 95 -6.96 -12.02 6.45
C VAL A 95 -7.35 -13.15 7.39
N ALA A 96 -7.05 -12.99 8.67
CA ALA A 96 -7.47 -13.96 9.68
C ALA A 96 -9.00 -13.96 9.86
N GLU A 97 -9.58 -15.15 9.84
CA GLU A 97 -11.00 -15.40 10.14
C GLU A 97 -11.09 -16.44 11.25
N THR A 98 -12.00 -16.21 12.21
CA THR A 98 -12.31 -17.21 13.24
C THR A 98 -13.23 -18.27 12.64
N VAL A 99 -12.75 -19.50 12.52
CA VAL A 99 -13.45 -20.61 11.85
C VAL A 99 -14.19 -21.52 12.83
N SER A 100 -13.68 -21.63 14.06
CA SER A 100 -14.25 -22.46 15.12
C SER A 100 -13.82 -21.94 16.49
N PHE A 101 -14.44 -22.47 17.54
CA PHE A 101 -13.97 -22.29 18.90
C PHE A 101 -13.70 -23.66 19.50
N ARG A 102 -12.50 -23.83 20.06
CA ARG A 102 -12.11 -25.02 20.81
C ARG A 102 -12.44 -24.81 22.29
N ASP A 103 -13.01 -25.82 22.91
CA ASP A 103 -13.17 -25.86 24.36
C ASP A 103 -11.81 -26.17 25.04
N ASN A 104 -11.38 -25.27 25.92
CA ASN A 104 -10.15 -25.36 26.72
C ASN A 104 -10.50 -25.47 28.22
N GLU A 105 -11.44 -26.35 28.56
CA GLU A 105 -11.89 -26.73 29.92
C GLU A 105 -12.53 -25.60 30.76
N THR A 106 -12.13 -24.35 30.55
CA THR A 106 -12.45 -23.15 31.34
C THR A 106 -12.78 -21.95 30.45
N THR A 107 -12.32 -21.94 29.19
CA THR A 107 -12.59 -20.88 28.23
C THR A 107 -12.72 -21.43 26.81
N TRP A 108 -13.48 -20.73 25.96
CA TRP A 108 -13.53 -21.02 24.53
C TRP A 108 -12.38 -20.28 23.83
N ALA A 109 -11.47 -21.03 23.22
CA ALA A 109 -10.34 -20.48 22.46
C ALA A 109 -10.71 -20.43 20.96
N PRO A 110 -10.62 -19.25 20.29
CA PRO A 110 -10.90 -19.16 18.86
C PRO A 110 -9.80 -19.83 18.04
N GLU A 111 -10.21 -20.68 17.11
CA GLU A 111 -9.36 -21.22 16.04
C GLU A 111 -9.49 -20.31 14.81
N ARG A 112 -8.36 -19.96 14.20
CA ARG A 112 -8.31 -19.00 13.11
C ARG A 112 -7.54 -19.53 11.92
N GLU A 113 -7.94 -19.11 10.73
CA GLU A 113 -7.26 -19.41 9.48
C GLU A 113 -7.14 -18.15 8.62
N LEU A 114 -6.18 -18.14 7.69
CA LEU A 114 -6.06 -17.07 6.70
C LEU A 114 -7.00 -17.33 5.53
N ARG A 115 -8.00 -16.48 5.37
CA ARG A 115 -8.89 -16.50 4.20
C ARG A 115 -8.36 -15.61 3.10
N HIS A 116 -8.34 -16.15 1.89
CA HIS A 116 -7.92 -15.45 0.68
C HIS A 116 -9.06 -14.67 0.02
N HIS A 117 -8.77 -13.46 -0.41
CA HIS A 117 -9.61 -12.57 -1.20
C HIS A 117 -8.79 -11.99 -2.35
N ARG A 118 -9.41 -11.86 -3.52
CA ARG A 118 -8.81 -11.18 -4.67
C ARG A 118 -9.56 -9.90 -4.97
N LEU A 119 -8.84 -8.79 -5.05
CA LEU A 119 -9.39 -7.46 -5.33
C LEU A 119 -8.74 -6.89 -6.60
N SER A 120 -9.55 -6.32 -7.48
CA SER A 120 -9.08 -5.51 -8.61
C SER A 120 -9.35 -4.05 -8.30
N VAL A 121 -8.30 -3.24 -8.16
CA VAL A 121 -8.39 -1.86 -7.69
C VAL A 121 -7.99 -0.94 -8.82
N GLN A 122 -8.94 -0.12 -9.27
CA GLN A 122 -8.71 0.91 -10.27
C GLN A 122 -8.38 2.25 -9.61
N ARG A 123 -7.52 3.03 -10.26
CA ARG A 123 -7.18 4.39 -9.81
C ARG A 123 -8.45 5.27 -9.78
N SER A 124 -8.79 5.76 -8.59
CA SER A 124 -9.83 6.75 -8.40
C SER A 124 -9.32 8.15 -8.75
N HIS A 125 -10.12 8.87 -9.52
CA HIS A 125 -9.84 10.25 -9.97
C HIS A 125 -10.51 11.31 -9.07
N GLY A 126 -11.29 10.89 -8.06
CA GLY A 126 -11.97 11.78 -7.11
C GLY A 126 -11.19 11.98 -5.80
N ASN A 127 -11.68 12.86 -4.92
CA ASN A 127 -11.04 13.13 -3.62
C ASN A 127 -11.09 11.95 -2.62
N GLY A 128 -11.68 10.81 -2.96
CA GLY A 128 -11.55 9.56 -2.19
C GLY A 128 -12.18 9.53 -0.79
N ILE A 129 -12.88 10.58 -0.37
CA ILE A 129 -13.31 10.78 1.03
C ILE A 129 -14.67 10.10 1.36
N GLY A 130 -15.21 9.24 0.50
CA GLY A 130 -16.55 8.66 0.69
C GLY A 130 -16.65 7.13 0.70
N GLU A 131 -15.63 6.39 0.26
CA GLU A 131 -15.84 5.02 -0.24
C GLU A 131 -15.09 3.89 0.49
N LEU A 132 -14.34 4.18 1.56
CA LEU A 132 -13.71 3.12 2.37
C LEU A 132 -14.44 2.93 3.69
N GLN A 133 -15.49 2.11 3.66
CA GLN A 133 -15.97 1.36 4.82
C GLN A 133 -16.49 0.00 4.36
N PRO A 134 -15.73 -1.07 4.60
CA PRO A 134 -16.32 -2.24 5.26
C PRO A 134 -15.27 -3.06 6.02
N ALA A 135 -15.60 -4.04 6.85
CA ALA A 135 -16.85 -4.46 7.46
C ALA A 135 -16.44 -5.11 8.80
N PRO A 136 -17.31 -5.09 9.81
CA PRO A 136 -17.31 -6.12 10.84
C PRO A 136 -17.60 -7.48 10.18
N GLY A 137 -16.61 -8.37 10.10
CA GLY A 137 -16.74 -9.76 9.61
C GLY A 137 -16.87 -9.99 8.09
N GLY A 138 -16.57 -9.00 7.24
CA GLY A 138 -16.83 -9.04 5.79
C GLY A 138 -15.63 -9.28 4.86
N VAL A 139 -15.72 -8.76 3.63
CA VAL A 139 -14.70 -8.83 2.56
C VAL A 139 -13.80 -7.58 2.62
N PRO A 140 -12.47 -7.69 2.46
CA PRO A 140 -11.57 -6.54 2.43
C PRO A 140 -11.92 -5.59 1.28
N GLN A 141 -11.66 -4.29 1.47
CA GLN A 141 -11.76 -3.29 0.42
C GLN A 141 -10.46 -2.52 0.26
N ALA A 142 -10.27 -1.96 -0.93
CA ALA A 142 -9.09 -1.21 -1.28
C ALA A 142 -9.45 -0.05 -2.21
N LEU A 143 -8.75 1.07 -2.03
CA LEU A 143 -8.87 2.27 -2.84
C LEU A 143 -7.49 2.75 -3.25
N LEU A 144 -7.31 3.01 -4.53
CA LEU A 144 -6.08 3.56 -5.09
C LEU A 144 -6.33 5.01 -5.52
N MET A 145 -5.58 5.96 -4.97
CA MET A 145 -5.77 7.39 -5.24
C MET A 145 -4.44 8.11 -5.41
N SER A 146 -4.46 9.32 -5.98
CA SER A 146 -3.24 10.13 -6.06
C SER A 146 -2.78 10.60 -4.65
N ALA A 147 -1.47 10.55 -4.37
CA ALA A 147 -0.90 10.88 -3.06
C ALA A 147 -1.21 12.32 -2.61
N ALA A 148 -1.26 13.28 -3.55
CA ALA A 148 -1.66 14.66 -3.30
C ALA A 148 -3.08 14.79 -2.70
N SER A 149 -4.00 13.90 -3.06
CA SER A 149 -5.36 13.86 -2.53
C SER A 149 -5.43 13.22 -1.14
N GLY A 150 -4.53 12.27 -0.82
CA GLY A 150 -4.51 11.56 0.47
C GLY A 150 -4.04 12.42 1.65
N ASN A 151 -3.10 13.36 1.44
CA ASN A 151 -2.57 14.21 2.53
C ASN A 151 -3.57 15.27 3.03
N ALA A 152 -4.48 15.73 2.17
CA ALA A 152 -5.54 16.65 2.58
C ALA A 152 -6.56 16.00 3.55
N VAL A 153 -6.71 14.67 3.49
CA VAL A 153 -7.65 13.91 4.33
C VAL A 153 -7.07 13.65 5.72
N ALA A 154 -5.80 13.24 5.81
CA ALA A 154 -5.12 12.99 7.09
C ALA A 154 -5.07 14.25 7.99
N ASN A 155 -4.96 15.44 7.38
CA ASN A 155 -4.92 16.70 8.12
C ASN A 155 -6.30 17.15 8.64
N ARG A 156 -7.39 16.80 7.95
CA ARG A 156 -8.78 17.07 8.42
C ARG A 156 -9.24 16.13 9.52
N GLN A 157 -8.78 14.87 9.55
CA GLN A 157 -9.11 13.93 10.62
C GLN A 157 -8.40 14.24 11.95
N ARG A 158 -7.32 15.04 11.93
CA ARG A 158 -6.62 15.50 13.14
C ARG A 158 -7.26 16.73 13.80
N THR A 159 -8.25 17.36 13.15
CA THR A 159 -8.87 18.61 13.60
C THR A 159 -10.29 18.44 14.15
N LEU A 160 -10.77 17.19 14.28
CA LEU A 160 -12.03 16.82 14.93
C LEU A 160 -11.73 15.97 16.17
#